data_AF-A0A914CIK1-F1
#
_entry.id   AF-A0A914CIK1-F1
#
_cell.length_a   1.000
_cell.length_b   1.000
_cell.length_c   1.000
_cell.angle_alpha   90.00
_cell.angle_beta   90.00
_cell.angle_gamma   90.00
#
_symmetry.space_group_name_H-M   'P 1'
#
loop_
_entity.id
_entity.type
_entity.pdbx_description
1 polymer ?
#
loop_
_entity_poly.entity_id
_entity_poly.type
_entity_poly.pdbx_seq_one_letter_code
_entity_poly.pdbx_strand_id
1 'polypeptide(L)'
;MYVEGENPNELVAGHPSAAKISGGMRVITRSDKQNRSHLTIYKPVHKMDEKPTYKKEYTFGWDFFKMEALQKGYFSNQAYYRLNCVDSQGIDNADQRLTQDIERMCNQLATTVLPACLIGPFVVAYYTVKTWKTAGPFGVGAIYLYFIIGTIMNKFLISPLSKWSARVELNEGNFRYKQVTIRDNSEAIAFYRAEEFEDTMSKKTLYQLLNCQLRLMFWRFPSAFWKQFYDYYGGLLSYAIQYIPIFLMHSYDDSKDLVTIISNNAFVYIYLVNSFTRMTDVASTAGEMSGILQRVADFARCIENIQKSKEYENSAFSARNSLETRVEPFEDEAVYEIENVTYTLPTDFNYILLEGLNLRVVKGKNLFITGPSGAGKSSLLRILAGLWDLKHGNCF
;
A
#
# COMPACT_ATOMS: atom_id res chain seq x y z
N MET A 1 -15.38 -15.25 48.77
CA MET A 1 -16.25 -16.06 49.64
C MET A 1 -15.37 -17.04 50.37
N TYR A 2 -15.29 -16.92 51.69
CA TYR A 2 -14.65 -17.91 52.58
C TYR A 2 -15.66 -19.03 52.87
N VAL A 3 -15.21 -20.29 52.88
CA VAL A 3 -15.85 -21.40 53.63
C VAL A 3 -14.75 -22.34 54.10
N GLU A 4 -14.78 -22.64 55.41
CA GLU A 4 -13.94 -23.58 56.16
C GLU A 4 -14.16 -25.05 55.77
N GLY A 5 -13.21 -25.91 56.17
CA GLY A 5 -13.11 -27.30 55.73
C GLY A 5 -13.84 -28.34 56.57
N GLU A 6 -13.71 -29.60 56.15
CA GLU A 6 -13.82 -30.78 56.99
C GLU A 6 -13.20 -32.03 56.33
N ASN A 7 -12.36 -32.70 57.14
CA ASN A 7 -11.86 -34.08 57.17
C ASN A 7 -11.21 -34.85 55.98
N PRO A 8 -10.05 -35.52 56.25
CA PRO A 8 -9.38 -36.45 55.34
C PRO A 8 -9.68 -37.94 55.68
N ASN A 9 -9.49 -38.81 54.68
CA ASN A 9 -9.55 -40.28 54.69
C ASN A 9 -10.89 -40.90 54.32
N GLU A 10 -11.04 -41.31 53.05
CA GLU A 10 -11.61 -42.61 52.69
C GLU A 10 -11.28 -43.02 51.23
N LEU A 11 -10.52 -44.12 51.12
CA LEU A 11 -10.64 -45.26 50.20
C LEU A 11 -10.66 -45.09 48.65
N VAL A 12 -9.52 -45.49 48.06
CA VAL A 12 -9.33 -46.65 47.16
C VAL A 12 -10.27 -46.87 45.95
N ALA A 13 -9.65 -46.73 44.77
CA ALA A 13 -9.77 -47.51 43.52
C ALA A 13 -11.14 -47.75 42.86
N GLY A 14 -11.30 -47.15 41.67
CA GLY A 14 -12.22 -47.59 40.64
C GLY A 14 -12.50 -46.52 39.58
N HIS A 15 -11.76 -46.49 38.47
CA HIS A 15 -12.11 -45.70 37.29
C HIS A 15 -12.22 -46.62 36.06
N PRO A 16 -13.34 -46.52 35.32
CA PRO A 16 -13.20 -46.23 33.90
C PRO A 16 -14.09 -45.06 33.44
N SER A 17 -13.55 -44.33 32.46
CA SER A 17 -14.22 -43.45 31.49
C SER A 17 -14.63 -42.03 31.89
N ALA A 18 -14.40 -41.14 30.90
CA ALA A 18 -14.89 -39.78 30.69
C ALA A 18 -14.19 -38.58 31.37
N ALA A 19 -13.50 -37.82 30.52
CA ALA A 19 -13.34 -36.35 30.48
C ALA A 19 -12.89 -35.60 31.76
N LYS A 20 -11.69 -35.00 31.70
CA LYS A 20 -11.49 -33.62 32.21
C LYS A 20 -10.25 -32.93 31.63
N ILE A 21 -10.51 -31.73 31.16
CA ILE A 21 -9.60 -30.62 30.90
C ILE A 21 -8.98 -30.17 32.23
N SER A 22 -7.65 -30.03 32.30
CA SER A 22 -6.99 -29.07 33.19
C SER A 22 -5.54 -28.86 32.74
N GLY A 23 -5.17 -27.60 32.50
CA GLY A 23 -3.88 -27.19 31.97
C GLY A 23 -2.72 -27.61 32.88
N GLY A 24 -1.82 -28.42 32.33
CA GLY A 24 -0.50 -28.70 32.88
C GLY A 24 0.47 -27.58 32.51
N MET A 25 0.57 -26.55 33.35
CA MET A 25 1.67 -25.58 33.29
C MET A 25 2.79 -26.07 34.23
N ARG A 26 3.87 -26.61 33.66
CA ARG A 26 5.12 -26.85 34.39
C ARG A 26 5.97 -25.59 34.33
N VAL A 27 6.24 -24.99 35.49
CA VAL A 27 7.28 -23.97 35.64
C VAL A 27 8.62 -24.70 35.82
N ILE A 28 9.49 -24.62 34.82
CA ILE A 28 10.89 -25.02 34.92
C ILE A 28 11.70 -23.72 34.93
N THR A 29 12.29 -23.39 36.07
CA THR A 29 13.32 -22.35 36.14
C THR A 29 14.64 -22.95 35.66
N ARG A 30 15.26 -22.36 34.63
CA ARG A 30 16.69 -22.57 34.37
C ARG A 30 17.37 -21.28 34.00
N SER A 31 18.37 -20.98 34.81
CA SER A 31 19.29 -19.86 34.76
C SER A 31 20.27 -19.96 33.58
N ASP A 32 20.48 -18.81 32.96
CA ASP A 32 21.63 -18.30 32.23
C ASP A 32 22.20 -18.96 30.95
N LYS A 33 22.29 -18.07 29.95
CA LYS A 33 23.35 -17.82 28.97
C LYS A 33 23.53 -18.72 27.73
N GLN A 34 23.54 -17.99 26.60
CA GLN A 34 24.15 -18.28 25.31
C GLN A 34 23.49 -19.36 24.43
N ASN A 35 22.62 -18.93 23.51
CA ASN A 35 22.92 -19.15 22.10
C ASN A 35 22.13 -18.19 21.20
N ARG A 36 22.87 -17.51 20.30
CA ARG A 36 22.34 -16.61 19.28
C ARG A 36 21.51 -17.42 18.29
N SER A 37 20.21 -17.15 18.20
CA SER A 37 19.38 -17.62 17.10
C SER A 37 19.72 -16.79 15.85
N HIS A 38 20.40 -17.42 14.90
CA HIS A 38 20.47 -16.93 13.53
C HIS A 38 19.04 -16.80 12.99
N LEU A 39 18.65 -15.58 12.65
CA LEU A 39 17.41 -15.29 11.94
C LEU A 39 17.58 -15.78 10.50
N THR A 40 17.29 -17.05 10.25
CA THR A 40 17.17 -17.58 8.89
C THR A 40 15.89 -17.00 8.28
N ILE A 41 16.05 -15.93 7.49
CA ILE A 41 14.98 -15.34 6.70
C ILE A 41 14.50 -16.41 5.71
N TYR A 42 13.31 -16.96 5.95
CA TYR A 42 12.61 -17.80 4.98
C TYR A 42 12.29 -16.94 3.75
N LYS A 43 13.05 -17.13 2.67
CA LYS A 43 12.60 -16.73 1.33
C LYS A 43 11.33 -17.53 1.02
N PRO A 44 10.21 -16.89 0.62
CA PRO A 44 9.09 -17.64 0.09
C PRO A 44 9.57 -18.33 -1.20
N VAL A 45 9.54 -19.66 -1.20
CA VAL A 45 9.81 -20.48 -2.38
C VAL A 45 8.60 -20.36 -3.30
N HIS A 46 8.54 -19.27 -4.06
CA HIS A 46 7.84 -19.31 -5.34
C HIS A 46 8.66 -20.24 -6.25
N LYS A 47 8.02 -21.29 -6.79
CA LYS A 47 8.57 -22.20 -7.79
C LYS A 47 9.45 -21.44 -8.80
N MET A 48 10.76 -21.59 -8.68
CA MET A 48 11.74 -21.14 -9.67
C MET A 48 11.91 -22.22 -10.73
N ASP A 49 10.98 -22.30 -11.69
CA ASP A 49 11.20 -23.09 -12.92
C ASP A 49 11.26 -22.20 -14.18
N GLU A 50 11.16 -20.87 -14.05
CA GLU A 50 11.45 -19.94 -15.14
C GLU A 50 12.67 -19.10 -14.80
N LYS A 51 13.73 -19.19 -15.62
CA LYS A 51 14.87 -18.27 -15.55
C LYS A 51 14.33 -16.84 -15.62
N PRO A 52 14.55 -15.98 -14.60
CA PRO A 52 14.09 -14.61 -14.65
C PRO A 52 14.75 -13.93 -15.84
N THR A 53 13.95 -13.39 -16.74
CA THR A 53 14.43 -12.53 -17.82
C THR A 53 15.17 -11.35 -17.18
N TYR A 54 16.29 -10.88 -17.75
CA TYR A 54 17.12 -9.79 -17.19
C TYR A 54 16.30 -8.59 -16.62
N LYS A 55 15.17 -8.24 -17.24
CA LYS A 55 14.24 -7.21 -16.75
C LYS A 55 13.72 -7.46 -15.32
N LYS A 56 13.42 -8.71 -14.95
CA LYS A 56 12.92 -9.08 -13.61
C LYS A 56 14.00 -8.92 -12.52
N GLU A 57 15.27 -9.15 -12.84
CA GLU A 57 16.38 -8.99 -11.87
C GLU A 57 16.64 -7.52 -11.51
N TYR A 58 16.66 -6.62 -12.50
CA TYR A 58 16.82 -5.19 -12.24
C TYR A 58 15.63 -4.60 -11.49
N THR A 59 14.42 -5.06 -11.81
CA THR A 59 13.19 -4.66 -11.10
C THR A 59 13.30 -5.07 -9.63
N PHE A 60 13.64 -6.34 -9.35
CA PHE A 60 13.79 -6.84 -7.98
C PHE A 60 14.79 -6.04 -7.13
N GLY A 61 15.91 -5.60 -7.72
CA GLY A 61 16.90 -4.79 -7.00
C GLY A 61 16.41 -3.39 -6.62
N TRP A 62 15.64 -2.74 -7.49
CA TRP A 62 15.11 -1.39 -7.24
C TRP A 62 13.98 -1.40 -6.21
N ASP A 63 13.13 -2.43 -6.26
CA ASP A 63 12.01 -2.63 -5.34
C ASP A 63 12.53 -2.86 -3.93
N PHE A 64 13.51 -3.74 -3.81
CA PHE A 64 14.10 -4.12 -2.53
C PHE A 64 14.75 -2.94 -1.83
N PHE A 65 15.58 -2.15 -2.53
CA PHE A 65 16.28 -1.01 -1.89
C PHE A 65 15.31 0.08 -1.44
N LYS A 66 14.30 0.42 -2.26
CA LYS A 66 13.28 1.42 -1.89
C LYS A 66 12.38 0.93 -0.77
N MET A 67 11.98 -0.34 -0.79
CA MET A 67 11.18 -0.94 0.28
C MET A 67 11.95 -0.95 1.60
N GLU A 68 13.23 -1.33 1.59
CA GLU A 68 14.06 -1.34 2.80
C GLU A 68 14.23 0.07 3.39
N ALA A 69 14.47 1.09 2.54
CA ALA A 69 14.58 2.46 2.99
C ALA A 69 13.27 2.99 3.60
N LEU A 70 12.13 2.72 2.95
CA LEU A 70 10.82 3.13 3.45
C LEU A 70 10.45 2.39 4.75
N GLN A 71 10.78 1.09 4.83
CA GLN A 71 10.56 0.28 6.03
C GLN A 71 11.40 0.78 7.21
N LYS A 72 12.69 1.07 6.99
CA LYS A 72 13.53 1.70 8.02
C LYS A 72 12.93 3.01 8.49
N GLY A 73 12.40 3.81 7.56
CA GLY A 73 11.73 5.06 7.90
C GLY A 73 10.46 4.86 8.74
N TYR A 74 9.64 3.87 8.38
CA TYR A 74 8.39 3.52 9.05
C TYR A 74 8.59 3.01 10.49
N PHE A 75 9.65 2.25 10.74
CA PHE A 75 10.02 1.79 12.08
C PHE A 75 10.84 2.80 12.89
N SER A 76 11.40 3.82 12.25
CA SER A 76 12.09 4.90 12.93
C SER A 76 11.11 5.83 13.64
N ASN A 77 11.53 6.40 14.78
CA ASN A 77 10.82 7.47 15.48
C ASN A 77 9.36 7.16 15.85
N GLN A 78 8.98 5.88 15.93
CA GLN A 78 7.60 5.42 16.19
C GLN A 78 6.60 5.90 15.12
N ALA A 79 7.04 6.10 13.87
CA ALA A 79 6.16 6.53 12.78
C ALA A 79 4.98 5.54 12.56
N TYR A 80 5.22 4.23 12.70
CA TYR A 80 4.17 3.21 12.69
C TYR A 80 3.08 3.42 13.75
N TYR A 81 3.42 3.94 14.93
CA TYR A 81 2.44 4.20 15.99
C TYR A 81 1.65 5.46 15.68
N ARG A 82 2.35 6.54 15.28
CA ARG A 82 1.69 7.82 14.96
C ARG A 82 0.69 7.65 13.82
N LEU A 83 1.09 6.95 12.77
CA LEU A 83 0.30 6.78 11.57
C LEU A 83 -0.92 5.85 11.76
N ASN A 84 -0.81 4.83 12.61
CA ASN A 84 -1.93 3.89 12.84
C ASN A 84 -2.82 4.27 14.02
N CYS A 85 -2.30 4.96 15.04
CA CYS A 85 -2.98 5.12 16.33
C CYS A 85 -3.22 6.58 16.76
N VAL A 86 -2.52 7.55 16.18
CA VAL A 86 -2.59 8.96 16.62
C VAL A 86 -3.32 9.80 15.58
N ASP A 87 -2.75 9.92 14.39
CA ASP A 87 -3.35 10.59 13.26
C ASP A 87 -2.90 9.88 11.98
N SER A 88 -3.89 9.35 11.26
CA SER A 88 -3.65 8.72 9.96
C SER A 88 -3.14 9.71 8.91
N GLN A 89 -3.27 11.02 9.10
CA GLN A 89 -2.97 12.05 8.09
C GLN A 89 -3.59 11.75 6.71
N GLY A 90 -4.73 11.04 6.69
CA GLY A 90 -5.38 10.57 5.46
C GLY A 90 -4.70 9.37 4.78
N ILE A 91 -3.77 8.70 5.45
CA ILE A 91 -3.09 7.48 5.01
C ILE A 91 -3.82 6.27 5.58
N ASP A 92 -4.56 5.60 4.71
CA ASP A 92 -5.15 4.30 4.91
C ASP A 92 -4.21 3.17 4.48
N ASN A 93 -4.30 2.02 5.17
CA ASN A 93 -3.63 0.75 4.86
C ASN A 93 -2.12 0.90 4.57
N ALA A 94 -1.36 1.40 5.55
CA ALA A 94 0.09 1.62 5.43
C ALA A 94 0.88 0.35 5.09
N ASP A 95 0.40 -0.79 5.57
CA ASP A 95 0.93 -2.13 5.26
C ASP A 95 0.80 -2.47 3.77
N GLN A 96 -0.35 -2.18 3.17
CA GLN A 96 -0.58 -2.35 1.73
C GLN A 96 0.33 -1.42 0.92
N ARG A 97 0.50 -0.17 1.36
CA ARG A 97 1.37 0.80 0.69
C ARG A 97 2.84 0.36 0.71
N LEU A 98 3.31 -0.17 1.83
CA LEU A 98 4.69 -0.63 1.99
C LEU A 98 4.98 -1.91 1.19
N THR A 99 4.03 -2.85 1.12
CA THR A 99 4.27 -4.18 0.56
C THR A 99 3.83 -4.32 -0.89
N GLN A 100 2.61 -3.89 -1.23
CA GLN A 100 1.99 -4.17 -2.54
C GLN A 100 2.18 -3.02 -3.53
N ASP A 101 1.99 -1.77 -3.08
CA ASP A 101 2.05 -0.62 -3.97
C ASP A 101 3.46 -0.38 -4.52
N ILE A 102 4.52 -0.54 -3.69
CA ILE A 102 5.91 -0.39 -4.14
C ILE A 102 6.26 -1.44 -5.19
N GLU A 103 5.95 -2.71 -4.92
CA GLU A 103 6.19 -3.82 -5.85
C GLU A 103 5.45 -3.58 -7.18
N ARG A 104 4.16 -3.23 -7.11
CA ARG A 104 3.35 -3.00 -8.32
C ARG A 104 3.85 -1.81 -9.12
N MET A 105 4.18 -0.70 -8.47
CA MET A 105 4.70 0.50 -9.11
C MET A 105 5.98 0.19 -9.88
N CYS A 106 6.95 -0.44 -9.24
CA CYS A 106 8.23 -0.68 -9.87
C CYS A 106 8.15 -1.76 -10.96
N ASN A 107 7.38 -2.83 -10.76
CA ASN A 107 7.13 -3.82 -11.81
C ASN A 107 6.51 -3.17 -13.06
N GLN A 108 5.47 -2.35 -12.89
CA GLN A 108 4.85 -1.64 -14.03
C GLN A 108 5.82 -0.67 -14.71
N LEU A 109 6.59 0.08 -13.91
CA LEU A 109 7.57 1.03 -14.42
C LEU A 109 8.65 0.33 -15.25
N ALA A 110 9.28 -0.70 -14.71
CA ALA A 110 10.44 -1.35 -15.31
C ALA A 110 10.08 -2.27 -16.48
N THR A 111 8.96 -3.00 -16.40
CA THR A 111 8.61 -4.00 -17.41
C THR A 111 7.79 -3.43 -18.56
N THR A 112 6.91 -2.46 -18.30
CA THR A 112 5.92 -1.97 -19.27
C THR A 112 6.24 -0.54 -19.73
N VAL A 113 6.38 0.40 -18.79
CA VAL A 113 6.47 1.83 -19.12
C VAL A 113 7.84 2.19 -19.70
N LEU A 114 8.92 1.91 -18.98
CA LEU A 114 10.27 2.33 -19.36
C LEU A 114 10.71 1.77 -20.73
N PRO A 115 10.55 0.46 -21.04
CA PRO A 115 10.97 -0.06 -22.34
C PRO A 115 10.17 0.53 -23.50
N ALA A 116 8.88 0.77 -23.31
CA ALA A 116 8.02 1.31 -24.35
C ALA A 116 8.26 2.81 -24.59
N CYS A 117 8.49 3.60 -23.54
CA CYS A 117 8.88 5.00 -23.67
C CYS A 117 10.23 5.17 -24.35
N LEU A 118 11.18 4.27 -24.10
CA LEU A 118 12.51 4.32 -24.73
C LEU A 118 12.48 3.89 -26.19
N ILE A 119 11.84 2.75 -26.52
CA ILE A 119 11.92 2.16 -27.87
C ILE A 119 10.84 2.73 -28.79
N GLY A 120 9.65 2.98 -28.27
CA GLY A 120 8.47 3.24 -29.09
C GLY A 120 8.54 4.51 -29.95
N PRO A 121 9.08 5.66 -29.50
CA PRO A 121 9.21 6.85 -30.34
C PRO A 121 10.08 6.59 -31.59
N PHE A 122 11.17 5.83 -31.44
CA PHE A 122 12.04 5.47 -32.56
C PHE A 122 11.36 4.54 -33.56
N VAL A 123 10.59 3.56 -33.07
CA VAL A 123 9.80 2.65 -33.92
C VAL A 123 8.75 3.44 -34.69
N VAL A 124 7.98 4.30 -34.01
CA VAL A 124 6.97 5.15 -34.65
C VAL A 124 7.60 6.07 -35.71
N ALA A 125 8.72 6.71 -35.41
CA ALA A 125 9.42 7.57 -36.36
C ALA A 125 9.88 6.79 -37.62
N TYR A 126 10.51 5.63 -37.42
CA TYR A 126 10.99 4.79 -38.51
C TYR A 126 9.85 4.33 -39.43
N TYR A 127 8.76 3.81 -38.86
CA TYR A 127 7.61 3.35 -39.65
C TYR A 127 6.81 4.51 -40.25
N THR A 128 6.78 5.69 -39.62
CA THR A 128 6.19 6.90 -40.22
C THR A 128 6.94 7.31 -41.48
N VAL A 129 8.27 7.32 -41.46
CA VAL A 129 9.08 7.63 -42.65
C VAL A 129 8.88 6.59 -43.76
N LYS A 130 8.78 5.30 -43.41
CA LYS A 130 8.46 4.25 -44.39
C LYS A 130 7.08 4.45 -45.01
N THR A 131 6.06 4.71 -44.19
CA THR A 131 4.69 4.96 -44.67
C THR A 131 4.62 6.20 -45.57
N TRP A 132 5.37 7.25 -45.24
CA TRP A 132 5.45 8.45 -46.07
C TRP A 132 6.01 8.14 -47.47
N LYS A 133 7.04 7.28 -47.56
CA LYS A 133 7.64 6.91 -48.85
C LYS A 133 6.72 6.05 -49.72
N THR A 134 5.83 5.25 -49.12
CA THR A 134 5.02 4.26 -49.84
C THR A 134 3.57 4.70 -50.11
N ALA A 135 2.92 5.34 -49.13
CA ALA A 135 1.54 5.85 -49.24
C ALA A 135 1.46 7.38 -49.32
N GLY A 136 2.58 8.09 -49.19
CA GLY A 136 2.60 9.55 -49.20
C GLY A 136 1.97 10.17 -47.95
N PRO A 137 1.72 11.50 -47.99
CA PRO A 137 1.15 12.23 -46.85
C PRO A 137 -0.24 11.75 -46.45
N PHE A 138 -1.05 11.29 -47.41
CA PHE A 138 -2.41 10.81 -47.15
C PHE A 138 -2.41 9.58 -46.24
N GLY A 139 -1.57 8.57 -46.52
CA GLY A 139 -1.52 7.35 -45.71
C GLY A 139 -1.06 7.62 -44.28
N VAL A 140 -0.06 8.50 -44.10
CA VAL A 140 0.37 8.95 -42.77
C VAL A 140 -0.76 9.68 -42.06
N GLY A 141 -1.41 10.63 -42.73
CA GLY A 141 -2.53 11.40 -42.18
C GLY A 141 -3.69 10.52 -41.72
N ALA A 142 -4.07 9.50 -42.50
CA ALA A 142 -5.13 8.57 -42.15
C ALA A 142 -4.82 7.74 -40.88
N ILE A 143 -3.59 7.22 -40.76
CA ILE A 143 -3.16 6.44 -39.58
C ILE A 143 -3.10 7.34 -38.34
N TYR A 144 -2.58 8.55 -38.48
CA TYR A 144 -2.51 9.50 -37.36
C TYR A 144 -3.89 9.99 -36.91
N LEU A 145 -4.81 10.23 -37.86
CA LEU A 145 -6.21 10.56 -37.53
C LEU A 145 -6.87 9.41 -36.77
N TYR A 146 -6.67 8.17 -37.23
CA TYR A 146 -7.15 6.97 -36.55
C TYR A 146 -6.56 6.83 -35.13
N PHE A 147 -5.27 7.16 -34.95
CA PHE A 147 -4.64 7.22 -33.63
C PHE A 147 -5.27 8.27 -32.71
N ILE A 148 -5.54 9.48 -33.21
CA ILE A 148 -6.16 10.55 -32.43
C ILE A 148 -7.56 10.14 -31.97
N ILE A 149 -8.39 9.61 -32.88
CA ILE A 149 -9.73 9.12 -32.57
C ILE A 149 -9.67 7.99 -31.53
N GLY A 150 -8.76 7.04 -31.73
CA GLY A 150 -8.50 5.94 -30.80
C GLY A 150 -8.15 6.43 -29.40
N THR A 151 -7.24 7.40 -29.31
CA THR A 151 -6.75 7.96 -28.05
C THR A 151 -7.86 8.71 -27.29
N ILE A 152 -8.67 9.52 -27.97
CA ILE A 152 -9.77 10.26 -27.36
C ILE A 152 -10.80 9.29 -26.77
N MET A 153 -11.21 8.30 -27.57
CA MET A 153 -12.17 7.27 -27.12
C MET A 153 -11.62 6.42 -25.98
N ASN A 154 -10.36 6.02 -26.06
CA ASN A 154 -9.70 5.24 -25.01
C ASN A 154 -9.64 6.01 -23.68
N LYS A 155 -9.29 7.30 -23.73
CA LYS A 155 -9.28 8.17 -22.54
C LYS A 155 -10.66 8.28 -21.87
N PHE A 156 -11.72 8.38 -22.67
CA PHE A 156 -13.09 8.45 -22.16
C PHE A 156 -13.49 7.16 -21.42
N LEU A 157 -13.07 5.99 -21.91
CA LEU A 157 -13.41 4.69 -21.32
C LEU A 157 -12.53 4.32 -20.10
N ILE A 158 -11.25 4.69 -20.09
CA ILE A 158 -10.32 4.36 -18.98
C ILE A 158 -10.60 5.19 -17.73
N SER A 159 -10.94 6.48 -17.91
CA SER A 159 -11.18 7.39 -16.78
C SER A 159 -12.17 6.84 -15.73
N PRO A 160 -13.39 6.39 -16.10
CA PRO A 160 -14.30 5.77 -15.13
C PRO A 160 -13.81 4.42 -14.61
N LEU A 161 -13.16 3.61 -15.46
CA LEU A 161 -12.64 2.29 -15.07
C LEU A 161 -11.63 2.39 -13.92
N SER A 162 -10.68 3.33 -14.01
CA SER A 162 -9.66 3.55 -12.96
C SER A 162 -10.30 3.93 -11.61
N LYS A 163 -11.29 4.82 -11.61
CA LYS A 163 -12.03 5.24 -10.41
C LYS A 163 -12.77 4.08 -9.75
N TRP A 164 -13.44 3.24 -10.55
CA TRP A 164 -14.13 2.06 -10.03
C TRP A 164 -13.16 0.99 -9.54
N SER A 165 -12.01 0.83 -10.20
CA SER A 165 -10.96 -0.09 -9.77
C SER A 165 -10.44 0.30 -8.38
N ALA A 166 -10.16 1.59 -8.16
CA ALA A 166 -9.74 2.09 -6.84
C ALA A 166 -10.82 1.87 -5.76
N ARG A 167 -12.10 2.05 -6.10
CA ARG A 167 -13.22 1.75 -5.17
C ARG A 167 -13.31 0.27 -4.82
N VAL A 168 -13.05 -0.63 -5.76
CA VAL A 168 -13.01 -2.07 -5.49
C VAL A 168 -11.85 -2.40 -4.54
N GLU A 169 -10.65 -1.87 -4.80
CA GLU A 169 -9.46 -2.06 -3.96
C GLU A 169 -9.73 -1.63 -2.50
N LEU A 170 -10.35 -0.46 -2.30
CA LEU A 170 -10.70 0.04 -0.97
C LEU A 170 -11.76 -0.82 -0.27
N ASN A 171 -12.83 -1.22 -0.96
CA ASN A 171 -13.86 -2.08 -0.36
C ASN A 171 -13.34 -3.50 -0.07
N GLU A 172 -12.41 -4.00 -0.88
CA GLU A 172 -11.74 -5.27 -0.64
C GLU A 172 -10.85 -5.19 0.60
N GLY A 173 -10.11 -4.08 0.76
CA GLY A 173 -9.37 -3.77 1.99
C GLY A 173 -10.27 -3.75 3.22
N ASN A 174 -11.41 -3.04 3.15
CA ASN A 174 -12.40 -2.99 4.25
C ASN A 174 -12.97 -4.36 4.61
N PHE A 175 -13.27 -5.20 3.60
CA PHE A 175 -13.74 -6.56 3.83
C PHE A 175 -12.67 -7.43 4.51
N ARG A 176 -11.42 -7.37 4.03
CA ARG A 176 -10.29 -8.08 4.66
C ARG A 176 -10.06 -7.61 6.09
N TYR A 177 -10.12 -6.31 6.34
CA TYR A 177 -10.00 -5.74 7.69
C TYR A 177 -11.12 -6.23 8.62
N LYS A 178 -12.35 -6.35 8.12
CA LYS A 178 -13.47 -6.94 8.90
C LYS A 178 -13.18 -8.39 9.28
N GLN A 179 -12.63 -9.19 8.37
CA GLN A 179 -12.24 -10.58 8.64
C GLN A 179 -11.11 -10.67 9.68
N VAL A 180 -10.10 -9.78 9.58
CA VAL A 180 -9.02 -9.70 10.58
C VAL A 180 -9.59 -9.34 11.95
N THR A 181 -10.51 -8.37 12.03
CA THR A 181 -11.17 -7.99 13.29
C THR A 181 -11.93 -9.17 13.92
N ILE A 182 -12.62 -9.98 13.11
CA ILE A 182 -13.32 -11.19 13.59
C ILE A 182 -12.33 -12.22 14.13
N ARG A 183 -11.20 -12.42 13.43
CA ARG A 183 -10.13 -13.32 13.87
C ARG A 183 -9.51 -12.86 15.19
N ASP A 184 -9.19 -11.57 15.31
CA ASP A 184 -8.49 -11.03 16.46
C ASP A 184 -9.39 -10.93 17.71
N ASN A 185 -10.72 -10.83 17.51
CA ASN A 185 -11.72 -10.77 18.60
C ASN A 185 -12.59 -12.04 18.69
N SER A 186 -12.11 -13.18 18.17
CA SER A 186 -12.92 -14.40 18.06
C SER A 186 -13.44 -14.91 19.40
N GLU A 187 -12.62 -14.80 20.45
CA GLU A 187 -12.99 -15.21 21.81
C GLU A 187 -14.13 -14.34 22.37
N ALA A 188 -14.04 -13.01 22.21
CA ALA A 188 -15.09 -12.10 22.65
C ALA A 188 -16.41 -12.36 21.91
N ILE A 189 -16.35 -12.55 20.59
CA ILE A 189 -17.53 -12.86 19.77
C ILE A 189 -18.20 -14.16 20.25
N ALA A 190 -17.41 -15.20 20.53
CA ALA A 190 -17.91 -16.47 21.05
C ALA A 190 -18.50 -16.35 22.46
N PHE A 191 -17.88 -15.55 23.34
CA PHE A 191 -18.42 -15.29 24.68
C PHE A 191 -19.78 -14.59 24.64
N TYR A 192 -19.95 -13.61 23.75
CA TYR A 192 -21.20 -12.88 23.58
C TYR A 192 -22.24 -13.61 22.71
N ARG A 193 -21.89 -14.73 22.07
CA ARG A 193 -22.72 -15.42 21.05
C ARG A 193 -23.22 -14.45 19.99
N ALA A 194 -22.30 -13.63 19.49
CA ALA A 194 -22.57 -12.56 18.53
C ALA A 194 -22.41 -13.00 17.07
N GLU A 195 -22.48 -14.31 16.76
CA GLU A 195 -22.19 -14.85 15.43
C GLU A 195 -23.14 -14.30 14.36
N GLU A 196 -24.44 -14.21 14.65
CA GLU A 196 -25.45 -13.68 13.71
C GLU A 196 -25.24 -12.19 13.42
N PHE A 197 -24.85 -11.43 14.44
CA PHE A 197 -24.52 -10.01 14.30
C PHE A 197 -23.28 -9.81 13.42
N GLU A 198 -22.22 -10.57 13.70
CA GLU A 198 -20.97 -10.50 12.94
C GLU A 198 -21.13 -10.99 11.49
N ASP A 199 -21.91 -12.05 11.26
CA ASP A 199 -22.26 -12.52 9.92
C ASP A 199 -23.03 -11.45 9.14
N THR A 200 -24.03 -10.81 9.76
CA THR A 200 -24.81 -9.72 9.12
C THR A 200 -23.92 -8.53 8.75
N MET A 201 -23.01 -8.13 9.64
CA MET A 201 -22.07 -7.04 9.37
C MET A 201 -21.04 -7.40 8.30
N SER A 202 -20.52 -8.62 8.32
CA SER A 202 -19.62 -9.16 7.29
C SER A 202 -20.31 -9.16 5.92
N LYS A 203 -21.54 -9.67 5.83
CA LYS A 203 -22.36 -9.66 4.60
C LYS A 203 -22.57 -8.24 4.07
N LYS A 204 -22.82 -7.26 4.93
CA LYS A 204 -22.96 -5.86 4.51
C LYS A 204 -21.71 -5.36 3.77
N THR A 205 -20.52 -5.61 4.32
CA THR A 205 -19.25 -5.24 3.66
C THR A 205 -19.00 -6.03 2.38
N LEU A 206 -19.38 -7.31 2.35
CA LEU A 206 -19.29 -8.15 1.15
C LEU A 206 -20.20 -7.64 0.02
N TYR A 207 -21.45 -7.27 0.32
CA TYR A 207 -22.37 -6.74 -0.68
C TYR A 207 -21.92 -5.37 -1.21
N GLN A 208 -21.30 -4.54 -0.38
CA GLN A 208 -20.68 -3.29 -0.83
C GLN A 208 -19.54 -3.56 -1.83
N LEU A 209 -18.67 -4.52 -1.52
CA LEU A 209 -17.61 -4.98 -2.42
C LEU A 209 -18.19 -5.54 -3.74
N LEU A 210 -19.17 -6.44 -3.66
CA LEU A 210 -19.80 -7.07 -4.82
C LEU A 210 -20.48 -6.03 -5.73
N ASN A 211 -21.21 -5.07 -5.15
CA ASN A 211 -21.83 -3.99 -5.91
C ASN A 211 -20.79 -3.11 -6.62
N CYS A 212 -19.64 -2.86 -5.98
CA CYS A 212 -18.54 -2.14 -6.61
C CYS A 212 -17.90 -2.95 -7.74
N GLN A 213 -17.70 -4.26 -7.54
CA GLN A 213 -17.19 -5.16 -8.58
C GLN A 213 -18.12 -5.27 -9.78
N LEU A 214 -19.43 -5.39 -9.56
CA LEU A 214 -20.43 -5.40 -10.63
C LEU A 214 -20.42 -4.09 -11.42
N ARG A 215 -20.36 -2.94 -10.74
CA ARG A 215 -20.24 -1.64 -11.41
C ARG A 215 -18.93 -1.51 -12.20
N LEU A 216 -17.82 -2.02 -11.66
CA LEU A 216 -16.56 -2.09 -12.39
C LEU A 216 -16.70 -2.96 -13.65
N MET A 217 -17.39 -4.09 -13.57
CA MET A 217 -17.62 -4.98 -14.71
C MET A 217 -18.41 -4.31 -15.84
N PHE A 218 -19.43 -3.51 -15.50
CA PHE A 218 -20.17 -2.71 -16.49
C PHE A 218 -19.30 -1.70 -17.25
N TRP A 219 -18.22 -1.20 -16.64
CA TRP A 219 -17.24 -0.33 -17.31
C TRP A 219 -16.12 -1.12 -18.00
N ARG A 220 -15.78 -2.30 -17.49
CA ARG A 220 -14.75 -3.17 -18.05
C ARG A 220 -15.17 -3.74 -19.40
N PHE A 221 -16.43 -4.11 -19.57
CA PHE A 221 -16.90 -4.69 -20.82
C PHE A 221 -16.80 -3.74 -22.02
N PRO A 222 -17.35 -2.50 -22.00
CA PRO A 222 -17.20 -1.56 -23.11
C PRO A 222 -15.73 -1.20 -23.39
N SER A 223 -14.90 -1.09 -22.36
CA SER A 223 -13.46 -0.84 -22.51
C SER A 223 -12.75 -1.99 -23.22
N ALA A 224 -13.03 -3.24 -22.82
CA ALA A 224 -12.47 -4.43 -23.46
C ALA A 224 -12.96 -4.58 -24.90
N PHE A 225 -14.24 -4.33 -25.14
CA PHE A 225 -14.81 -4.34 -26.49
C PHE A 225 -14.16 -3.29 -27.38
N TRP A 226 -14.02 -2.04 -26.90
CA TRP A 226 -13.38 -0.96 -27.65
C TRP A 226 -11.94 -1.31 -28.00
N LYS A 227 -11.18 -1.86 -27.06
CA LYS A 227 -9.80 -2.30 -27.30
C LYS A 227 -9.73 -3.35 -28.41
N GLN A 228 -10.57 -4.39 -28.33
CA GLN A 228 -10.59 -5.44 -29.35
C GLN A 228 -11.05 -4.92 -30.72
N PHE A 229 -12.06 -4.05 -30.73
CA PHE A 229 -12.55 -3.41 -31.95
C PHE A 229 -11.49 -2.54 -32.60
N TYR A 230 -10.78 -1.73 -31.81
CA TYR A 230 -9.68 -0.90 -32.26
C TYR A 230 -8.57 -1.76 -32.88
N ASP A 231 -8.10 -2.80 -32.19
CA ASP A 231 -7.01 -3.65 -32.68
C ASP A 231 -7.34 -4.32 -34.03
N TYR A 232 -8.56 -4.83 -34.22
CA TYR A 232 -8.96 -5.43 -35.50
C TYR A 232 -9.17 -4.41 -36.61
N TYR A 233 -9.81 -3.27 -36.30
CA TYR A 233 -10.11 -2.26 -37.32
C TYR A 233 -8.86 -1.52 -37.79
N GLY A 234 -7.83 -1.41 -36.94
CA GLY A 234 -6.53 -0.90 -37.32
C GLY A 234 -5.85 -1.71 -38.43
N GLY A 235 -6.01 -3.05 -38.37
CA GLY A 235 -5.58 -3.94 -39.45
C GLY A 235 -6.36 -3.72 -40.75
N LEU A 236 -7.68 -3.55 -40.67
CA LEU A 236 -8.52 -3.26 -41.84
C LEU A 236 -8.19 -1.90 -42.48
N LEU A 237 -7.97 -0.87 -41.67
CA LEU A 237 -7.58 0.46 -42.14
C LEU A 237 -6.27 0.40 -42.95
N SER A 238 -5.33 -0.44 -42.52
CA SER A 238 -4.05 -0.64 -43.21
C SER A 238 -4.23 -1.20 -44.64
N TYR A 239 -5.24 -2.02 -44.88
CA TYR A 239 -5.61 -2.47 -46.23
C TYR A 239 -6.40 -1.40 -46.99
N ALA A 240 -7.30 -0.67 -46.33
CA ALA A 240 -8.07 0.40 -46.95
C ALA A 240 -7.17 1.53 -47.51
N ILE A 241 -6.09 1.89 -46.81
CA ILE A 241 -5.13 2.91 -47.28
C ILE A 241 -4.45 2.50 -48.59
N GLN A 242 -4.27 1.21 -48.84
CA GLN A 242 -3.64 0.70 -50.06
C GLN A 242 -4.53 0.85 -51.29
N TYR A 243 -5.85 0.98 -51.11
CA TYR A 243 -6.78 1.18 -52.21
C TYR A 243 -6.43 2.42 -53.05
N ILE A 244 -6.01 3.51 -52.40
CA ILE A 244 -5.74 4.79 -53.07
C ILE A 244 -4.52 4.74 -54.00
N PRO A 245 -3.31 4.33 -53.56
CA PRO A 245 -2.16 4.30 -54.46
C PRO A 245 -2.29 3.24 -55.56
N ILE A 246 -3.07 2.18 -55.34
CA ILE A 246 -3.31 1.11 -56.33
C ILE A 246 -4.34 1.55 -57.38
N PHE A 247 -5.57 1.88 -56.96
CA PHE A 247 -6.69 2.09 -57.88
C PHE A 247 -6.89 3.56 -58.29
N LEU A 248 -6.39 4.51 -57.50
CA LEU A 248 -6.66 5.93 -57.70
C LEU A 248 -5.44 6.64 -58.31
N MET A 249 -4.24 6.37 -57.80
CA MET A 249 -2.99 6.93 -58.31
C MET A 249 -2.34 6.08 -59.42
N HIS A 250 -2.84 4.88 -59.70
CA HIS A 250 -2.31 3.93 -60.70
C HIS A 250 -0.77 3.78 -60.63
N SER A 251 -0.18 3.92 -59.44
CA SER A 251 1.27 4.06 -59.27
C SER A 251 2.04 2.75 -59.50
N TYR A 252 1.32 1.65 -59.72
CA TYR A 252 1.88 0.30 -59.78
C TYR A 252 1.45 -0.49 -61.04
N ASP A 253 0.77 0.13 -62.00
CA ASP A 253 0.23 -0.55 -63.19
C ASP A 253 1.31 -1.25 -64.04
N ASP A 254 2.54 -0.74 -64.04
CA ASP A 254 3.67 -1.31 -64.81
C ASP A 254 4.54 -2.30 -63.99
N SER A 255 4.22 -2.55 -62.72
CA SER A 255 5.10 -3.30 -61.82
C SER A 255 4.81 -4.80 -61.81
N LYS A 256 5.81 -5.62 -62.18
CA LYS A 256 5.72 -7.09 -62.19
C LYS A 256 5.60 -7.71 -60.79
N ASP A 257 6.01 -6.99 -59.75
CA ASP A 257 6.06 -7.45 -58.35
C ASP A 257 4.98 -6.82 -57.46
N LEU A 258 3.83 -6.48 -58.03
CA LEU A 258 2.71 -5.81 -57.33
C LEU A 258 2.34 -6.52 -56.01
N VAL A 259 2.26 -7.85 -56.01
CA VAL A 259 1.90 -8.65 -54.82
C VAL A 259 2.90 -8.46 -53.68
N THR A 260 4.20 -8.41 -54.00
CA THR A 260 5.28 -8.22 -53.02
C THR A 260 5.24 -6.82 -52.43
N ILE A 261 4.98 -5.80 -53.26
CA ILE A 261 4.86 -4.40 -52.82
C ILE A 261 3.65 -4.23 -51.90
N ILE A 262 2.49 -4.78 -52.26
CA ILE A 262 1.27 -4.75 -51.45
C ILE A 262 1.54 -5.39 -50.08
N SER A 263 2.15 -6.57 -50.07
CA SER A 263 2.43 -7.30 -48.82
C SER A 263 3.42 -6.53 -47.92
N ASN A 264 4.48 -5.95 -48.49
CA ASN A 264 5.45 -5.14 -47.75
C ASN A 264 4.83 -3.85 -47.20
N ASN A 265 3.99 -3.17 -47.98
CA ASN A 265 3.31 -1.95 -47.57
C ASN A 265 2.27 -2.24 -46.47
N ALA A 266 1.48 -3.31 -46.63
CA ALA A 266 0.54 -3.77 -45.61
C ALA A 266 1.25 -4.03 -44.28
N PHE A 267 2.39 -4.72 -44.32
CA PHE A 267 3.21 -4.97 -43.13
C PHE A 267 3.64 -3.66 -42.47
N VAL A 268 4.16 -2.69 -43.23
CA VAL A 268 4.58 -1.38 -42.70
C VAL A 268 3.43 -0.63 -42.04
N TYR A 269 2.25 -0.61 -42.65
CA TYR A 269 1.08 0.11 -42.13
C TYR A 269 0.52 -0.54 -40.87
N ILE A 270 0.37 -1.87 -40.88
CA ILE A 270 -0.06 -2.64 -39.72
C ILE A 270 0.92 -2.43 -38.55
N TYR A 271 2.23 -2.42 -38.82
CA TYR A 271 3.23 -2.20 -37.78
C TYR A 271 3.16 -0.78 -37.19
N LEU A 272 2.91 0.24 -38.01
CA LEU A 272 2.72 1.61 -37.54
C LEU A 272 1.47 1.73 -36.66
N VAL A 273 0.35 1.16 -37.09
CA VAL A 273 -0.90 1.12 -36.32
C VAL A 273 -0.69 0.40 -34.99
N ASN A 274 -0.09 -0.80 -35.00
CA ASN A 274 0.19 -1.56 -33.78
C ASN A 274 1.15 -0.82 -32.83
N SER A 275 2.09 -0.03 -33.36
CA SER A 275 2.98 0.80 -32.55
C SER A 275 2.21 1.88 -31.79
N PHE A 276 1.22 2.50 -32.44
CA PHE A 276 0.33 3.48 -31.81
C PHE A 276 -0.65 2.84 -30.80
N THR A 277 -1.18 1.66 -31.10
CA THR A 277 -1.96 0.87 -30.14
C THR A 277 -1.14 0.57 -28.88
N ARG A 278 0.09 0.09 -29.06
CA ARG A 278 1.00 -0.21 -27.94
C ARG A 278 1.33 1.03 -27.10
N MET A 279 1.54 2.17 -27.75
CA MET A 279 1.73 3.46 -27.07
C MET A 279 0.52 3.84 -26.21
N THR A 280 -0.68 3.61 -26.73
CA THR A 280 -1.94 3.88 -26.04
C THR A 280 -2.12 2.99 -24.79
N ASP A 281 -1.75 1.70 -24.91
CA ASP A 281 -1.74 0.76 -23.79
C ASP A 281 -0.74 1.14 -22.69
N VAL A 282 0.45 1.58 -23.10
CA VAL A 282 1.49 2.05 -22.18
C VAL A 282 1.05 3.33 -21.49
N ALA A 283 0.40 4.26 -22.20
CA ALA A 283 -0.16 5.47 -21.61
C ALA A 283 -1.24 5.14 -20.57
N SER A 284 -2.11 4.15 -20.83
CA SER A 284 -3.09 3.66 -19.85
C SER A 284 -2.40 3.09 -18.61
N THR A 285 -1.41 2.22 -18.82
CA THR A 285 -0.66 1.59 -17.71
C THR A 285 0.07 2.64 -16.88
N ALA A 286 0.67 3.64 -17.53
CA ALA A 286 1.32 4.76 -16.85
C ALA A 286 0.32 5.61 -16.05
N GLY A 287 -0.90 5.79 -16.56
CA GLY A 287 -2.00 6.46 -15.85
C GLY A 287 -2.41 5.72 -14.57
N GLU A 288 -2.58 4.40 -14.63
CA GLU A 288 -2.86 3.57 -13.44
C GLU A 288 -1.71 3.62 -12.44
N MET A 289 -0.47 3.46 -12.93
CA MET A 289 0.75 3.55 -12.12
C MET A 289 0.88 4.92 -11.44
N SER A 290 0.43 6.01 -12.07
CA SER A 290 0.44 7.34 -11.47
C SER A 290 -0.38 7.41 -10.18
N GLY A 291 -1.48 6.66 -10.08
CA GLY A 291 -2.26 6.58 -8.84
C GLY A 291 -1.49 5.89 -7.71
N ILE A 292 -0.84 4.78 -8.02
CA ILE A 292 0.00 4.03 -7.08
C ILE A 292 1.22 4.87 -6.66
N LEU A 293 1.87 5.52 -7.62
CA LEU A 293 2.98 6.43 -7.39
C LEU A 293 2.59 7.55 -6.43
N GLN A 294 1.41 8.14 -6.60
CA GLN A 294 0.90 9.16 -5.69
C GLN A 294 0.72 8.62 -4.26
N ARG A 295 0.12 7.43 -4.10
CA ARG A 295 -0.05 6.79 -2.77
C ARG A 295 1.28 6.51 -2.08
N VAL A 296 2.26 6.01 -2.82
CA VAL A 296 3.63 5.75 -2.31
C VAL A 296 4.34 7.05 -1.98
N ALA A 297 4.22 8.08 -2.82
CA ALA A 297 4.82 9.39 -2.60
C ALA A 297 4.25 10.08 -1.36
N ASP A 298 2.93 10.04 -1.18
CA ASP A 298 2.27 10.63 0.00
C ASP A 298 2.65 9.88 1.28
N PHE A 299 2.77 8.54 1.21
CA PHE A 299 3.26 7.74 2.33
C PHE A 299 4.72 8.08 2.69
N ALA A 300 5.60 8.21 1.68
CA ALA A 300 6.99 8.60 1.88
C ALA A 300 7.11 10.00 2.50
N ARG A 301 6.35 10.97 2.00
CA ARG A 301 6.32 12.35 2.55
C ARG A 301 5.84 12.38 3.99
N CYS A 302 4.82 11.60 4.33
CA CYS A 302 4.33 11.54 5.70
C CYS A 302 5.40 10.99 6.66
N ILE A 303 6.08 9.90 6.29
CA ILE A 303 7.21 9.37 7.08
C ILE A 303 8.30 10.42 7.24
N GLU A 304 8.67 11.12 6.16
CA GLU A 304 9.67 12.19 6.20
C GLU A 304 9.25 13.35 7.12
N ASN A 305 7.98 13.75 7.06
CA ASN A 305 7.43 14.81 7.92
C ASN A 305 7.45 14.41 9.41
N ILE A 306 7.11 13.16 9.74
CA ILE A 306 7.19 12.63 11.11
C ILE A 306 8.64 12.58 11.60
N GLN A 307 9.58 12.26 10.71
CA GLN A 307 11.00 12.25 11.06
C GLN A 307 11.52 13.67 11.33
N LYS A 308 11.17 14.63 10.47
CA LYS A 308 11.53 16.04 10.65
C LYS A 308 10.92 16.63 11.91
N SER A 309 9.65 16.36 12.22
CA SER A 309 9.01 16.92 13.42
C SER A 309 9.73 16.49 14.71
N LYS A 310 10.15 15.22 14.80
CA LYS A 310 10.93 14.73 15.94
C LYS A 310 12.36 15.27 15.99
N GLU A 311 12.97 15.60 14.85
CA GLU A 311 14.30 16.22 14.84
C GLU A 311 14.25 17.63 15.43
N TYR A 312 13.19 18.40 15.15
CA TYR A 312 12.92 19.68 15.81
C TYR A 312 12.63 19.53 17.31
N GLU A 313 11.80 18.57 17.73
CA GLU A 313 11.52 18.32 19.16
C GLU A 313 12.76 17.82 19.92
N ASN A 314 13.51 16.88 19.36
CA ASN A 314 14.75 16.38 19.94
C ASN A 314 15.81 17.47 20.03
N SER A 315 15.82 18.46 19.14
CA SER A 315 16.72 19.61 19.26
C SER A 315 16.36 20.50 20.46
N ALA A 316 15.06 20.68 20.76
CA ALA A 316 14.61 21.41 21.94
C ALA A 316 14.89 20.65 23.25
N PHE A 317 14.76 19.32 23.22
CA PHE A 317 15.09 18.45 24.36
C PHE A 317 16.62 18.30 24.57
N SER A 318 17.39 18.14 23.49
CA SER A 318 18.86 17.96 23.53
C SER A 318 19.62 19.28 23.75
N ALA A 319 19.08 20.42 23.32
CA ALA A 319 19.65 21.74 23.63
C ALA A 319 19.64 22.04 25.13
N ARG A 320 18.82 21.34 25.93
CA ARG A 320 18.82 21.45 27.39
C ARG A 320 19.76 20.46 28.09
N ASN A 321 19.99 19.27 27.53
CA ASN A 321 21.04 18.37 28.03
C ASN A 321 22.47 18.91 27.81
N SER A 322 22.64 19.87 26.91
CA SER A 322 23.93 20.57 26.71
C SER A 322 24.10 21.81 27.59
N LEU A 323 23.04 22.25 28.27
CA LEU A 323 23.11 23.23 29.35
C LEU A 323 23.24 22.46 30.69
N GLU A 324 24.32 21.68 30.84
CA GLU A 324 24.83 21.27 32.15
C GLU A 324 25.25 22.52 32.93
N THR A 325 24.25 23.23 33.43
CA THR A 325 24.43 24.17 34.52
C THR A 325 24.69 23.28 35.72
N ARG A 326 25.92 23.28 36.20
CA ARG A 326 26.38 22.60 37.41
C ARG A 326 25.31 22.62 38.51
N VAL A 327 24.65 21.49 38.75
CA VAL A 327 23.82 21.29 39.95
C VAL A 327 24.54 20.29 40.84
N GLU A 328 24.88 20.75 42.05
CA GLU A 328 25.37 19.96 43.18
C GLU A 328 24.48 18.72 43.41
N PRO A 329 25.03 17.59 43.91
CA PRO A 329 24.28 16.35 44.04
C PRO A 329 23.16 16.52 45.09
N PHE A 330 21.91 16.67 44.62
CA PHE A 330 20.72 16.70 45.46
C PHE A 330 20.33 15.28 45.89
N GLU A 331 19.97 15.12 47.17
CA GLU A 331 19.64 13.85 47.85
C GLU A 331 18.34 13.14 47.37
N ASP A 332 17.72 13.55 46.27
CA ASP A 332 16.55 12.87 45.70
C ASP A 332 16.64 12.94 44.15
N GLU A 333 17.26 11.93 43.55
CA GLU A 333 17.44 11.79 42.09
C GLU A 333 16.05 11.66 41.43
N ALA A 334 15.55 12.76 40.85
CA ALA A 334 14.27 12.78 40.15
C ALA A 334 14.41 12.02 38.81
N VAL A 335 13.50 11.08 38.56
CA VAL A 335 13.45 10.27 37.32
C VAL A 335 12.56 10.92 36.28
N TYR A 336 11.49 11.60 36.71
CA TYR A 336 10.62 12.39 35.84
C TYR A 336 10.17 13.66 36.57
N GLU A 337 10.20 14.79 35.88
CA GLU A 337 9.65 16.05 36.38
C GLU A 337 8.73 16.66 35.33
N ILE A 338 7.46 16.82 35.70
CA ILE A 338 6.41 17.37 34.86
C ILE A 338 6.04 18.74 35.44
N GLU A 339 6.13 19.78 34.62
CA GLU A 339 5.79 21.15 35.01
C GLU A 339 4.70 21.72 34.11
N ASN A 340 3.57 22.09 34.74
CA ASN A 340 2.42 22.73 34.13
C ASN A 340 1.95 22.07 32.82
N VAL A 341 1.95 20.74 32.79
CA VAL A 341 1.61 20.00 31.58
C VAL A 341 0.11 20.00 31.34
N THR A 342 -0.25 20.42 30.12
CA THR A 342 -1.59 20.36 29.57
C THR A 342 -1.56 19.55 28.29
N TYR A 343 -2.44 18.55 28.21
CA TYR A 343 -2.54 17.71 27.02
C TYR A 343 -3.98 17.44 26.60
N THR A 344 -4.15 17.26 25.31
CA THR A 344 -5.44 17.05 24.64
C THR A 344 -5.52 15.65 24.06
N LEU A 345 -6.70 15.27 23.58
CA LEU A 345 -6.83 14.08 22.76
C LEU A 345 -6.09 14.32 21.42
N PRO A 346 -5.31 13.38 20.88
CA PRO A 346 -4.62 13.60 19.62
C PRO A 346 -5.55 13.77 18.42
N THR A 347 -6.76 13.20 18.51
CA THR A 347 -7.82 13.32 17.51
C THR A 347 -8.67 14.59 17.67
N ASP A 348 -8.63 15.23 18.84
CA ASP A 348 -9.40 16.45 19.13
C ASP A 348 -8.59 17.40 20.03
N PHE A 349 -7.93 18.37 19.39
CA PHE A 349 -7.11 19.38 20.04
C PHE A 349 -7.88 20.40 20.89
N ASN A 350 -9.22 20.40 20.81
CA ASN A 350 -10.08 21.24 21.65
C ASN A 350 -10.50 20.52 22.93
N TYR A 351 -10.41 19.18 22.96
CA TYR A 351 -10.73 18.40 24.15
C TYR A 351 -9.50 18.26 25.06
N ILE A 352 -9.43 19.11 26.08
CA ILE A 352 -8.38 19.07 27.11
C ILE A 352 -8.68 17.90 28.05
N LEU A 353 -7.77 16.93 28.10
CA LEU A 353 -7.88 15.78 29.01
C LEU A 353 -7.42 16.12 30.42
N LEU A 354 -6.38 16.94 30.51
CA LEU A 354 -5.76 17.34 31.75
C LEU A 354 -5.05 18.68 31.54
N GLU A 355 -5.15 19.55 32.53
CA GLU A 355 -4.64 20.92 32.50
C GLU A 355 -3.75 21.19 33.73
N GLY A 356 -2.56 21.73 33.49
CA GLY A 356 -1.67 22.25 34.54
C GLY A 356 -1.13 21.22 35.54
N LEU A 357 -0.84 19.99 35.11
CA LEU A 357 -0.27 18.97 36.00
C LEU A 357 1.18 19.28 36.35
N ASN A 358 1.47 19.26 37.64
CA ASN A 358 2.83 19.28 38.19
C ASN A 358 3.08 17.97 38.93
N LEU A 359 4.10 17.22 38.55
CA LEU A 359 4.40 15.91 39.11
C LEU A 359 5.91 15.67 39.12
N ARG A 360 6.47 15.34 40.29
CA ARG A 360 7.87 14.94 40.44
C ARG A 360 7.95 13.50 40.92
N VAL A 361 8.62 12.65 40.15
CA VAL A 361 8.82 11.22 40.44
C VAL A 361 10.26 11.00 40.83
N VAL A 362 10.50 10.54 42.07
CA VAL A 362 11.84 10.32 42.62
C VAL A 362 12.23 8.85 42.51
N LYS A 363 13.51 8.59 42.22
CA LYS A 363 14.06 7.23 42.11
C LYS A 363 13.83 6.44 43.40
N GLY A 364 13.36 5.20 43.25
CA GLY A 364 13.08 4.30 44.38
C GLY A 364 11.74 4.56 45.09
N LYS A 365 10.97 5.60 44.74
CA LYS A 365 9.61 5.82 45.25
C LYS A 365 8.59 5.29 44.24
N ASN A 366 7.57 4.57 44.72
CA ASN A 366 6.49 4.05 43.89
C ASN A 366 5.40 5.12 43.71
N LEU A 367 5.02 5.39 42.46
CA LEU A 367 3.90 6.28 42.12
C LEU A 367 2.64 5.44 41.87
N PHE A 368 1.54 5.77 42.56
CA PHE A 368 0.23 5.16 42.34
C PHE A 368 -0.73 6.17 41.71
N ILE A 369 -1.18 5.91 40.48
CA ILE A 369 -2.09 6.79 39.73
C ILE A 369 -3.49 6.18 39.74
N THR A 370 -4.44 6.87 40.38
CA THR A 370 -5.84 6.44 40.49
C THR A 370 -6.81 7.53 40.02
N GLY A 371 -8.03 7.14 39.65
CA GLY A 371 -9.07 8.05 39.16
C GLY A 371 -10.13 7.34 38.30
N PRO A 372 -11.22 8.02 37.93
CA PRO A 372 -12.31 7.44 37.14
C PRO A 372 -11.85 7.01 35.73
N SER A 373 -12.55 6.06 35.11
CA SER A 373 -12.27 5.65 33.73
C SER A 373 -12.41 6.86 32.79
N GLY A 374 -11.50 7.02 31.83
CA GLY A 374 -11.49 8.18 30.94
C GLY A 374 -10.79 9.43 31.48
N ALA A 375 -10.36 9.48 32.75
CA ALA A 375 -9.67 10.64 33.35
C ALA A 375 -8.24 10.90 32.82
N GLY A 376 -7.84 10.29 31.70
CA GLY A 376 -6.53 10.54 31.09
C GLY A 376 -5.33 9.81 31.70
N LYS A 377 -5.51 8.89 32.66
CA LYS A 377 -4.41 8.14 33.31
C LYS A 377 -3.47 7.44 32.32
N SER A 378 -4.02 6.67 31.39
CA SER A 378 -3.22 6.00 30.35
C SER A 378 -2.62 7.00 29.35
N SER A 379 -3.27 8.14 29.13
CA SER A 379 -2.76 9.22 28.29
C SER A 379 -1.54 9.90 28.94
N LEU A 380 -1.55 10.09 30.26
CA LEU A 380 -0.39 10.59 31.00
C LEU A 380 0.82 9.66 30.83
N LEU A 381 0.59 8.33 30.90
CA LEU A 381 1.66 7.35 30.65
C LEU A 381 2.18 7.39 29.20
N ARG A 382 1.30 7.67 28.22
CA ARG A 382 1.71 7.83 26.82
C ARG A 382 2.59 9.07 26.61
N ILE A 383 2.30 10.16 27.32
CA ILE A 383 3.11 11.39 27.28
C ILE A 383 4.47 11.16 27.92
N LEU A 384 4.50 10.52 29.10
CA LEU A 384 5.75 10.14 29.78
C LEU A 384 6.61 9.22 28.90
N ALA A 385 5.99 8.36 28.09
CA ALA A 385 6.69 7.49 27.13
C ALA A 385 7.03 8.18 25.78
N GLY A 386 6.76 9.48 25.62
CA GLY A 386 7.02 10.23 24.38
C GLY A 386 6.16 9.82 23.18
N LEU A 387 5.01 9.18 23.43
CA LEU A 387 4.09 8.72 22.38
C LEU A 387 3.14 9.83 21.91
N TRP A 388 2.74 10.75 22.80
CA TRP A 388 1.84 11.87 22.52
C TRP A 388 2.56 13.19 22.75
N ASP A 389 2.27 14.17 21.90
CA ASP A 389 2.88 15.50 21.97
C ASP A 389 2.18 16.38 23.03
N LEU A 390 2.96 17.24 23.69
CA LEU A 390 2.47 18.18 24.70
C LEU A 390 1.89 19.42 24.02
N LYS A 391 0.76 19.95 24.53
CA LYS A 391 0.22 21.24 24.07
C LYS A 391 0.87 22.40 24.81
N HIS A 392 1.02 22.27 26.13
CA HIS A 392 1.72 23.21 27.01
C HIS A 392 2.43 22.47 28.15
N GLY A 393 3.45 23.10 28.73
CA GLY A 393 4.26 22.57 29.83
C GLY A 393 5.52 21.86 29.36
N ASN A 394 6.33 21.41 30.33
CA ASN A 394 7.57 20.68 30.08
C ASN A 394 7.55 19.34 30.82
N CYS A 395 8.15 18.32 30.22
CA CYS A 395 8.45 17.05 30.85
C CYS A 395 9.97 16.83 30.74
N PHE A 396 10.61 16.55 31.88
CA PHE A 396 12.04 16.32 32.04
C PHE A 396 12.31 14.89 32.46
#